data_AF-A0A382C3M2-F1
#
_entry.id   AF-A0A382C3M2-F1
#
_cell.length_a   1.000
_cell.length_b   1.000
_cell.length_c   1.000
_cell.angle_alpha   90.00
_cell.angle_beta   90.00
_cell.angle_gamma   90.00
#
_symmetry.space_group_name_H-M   'P 1'
#
loop_
_entity.id
_entity.type
_entity.pdbx_description
1 polymer ?
#
loop_
_entity_poly.entity_id
_entity_poly.type
_entity_poly.pdbx_seq_one_letter_code
_entity_poly.pdbx_strand_id
1 'polypeptide(L)' 'IGGIGGTAFTPIVNAPEVAILGVARSKTEPVHIDGQFQPRLIMPLSLSYDHRLIDGADGARFLRFICECLENPFFLAFEG' A
#
# COMPACT_ATOMS: atom_id res chain seq x y z
N ILE A 1 11.85 4.97 -2.04
CA ILE A 1 11.75 5.43 -3.46
C ILE A 1 10.71 6.54 -3.68
N GLY A 2 9.72 6.75 -2.80
CA GLY A 2 8.70 7.81 -2.96
C GLY A 2 9.21 9.23 -3.29
N GLY A 3 10.43 9.60 -2.87
CA GLY A 3 11.05 10.87 -3.25
C GLY A 3 11.66 10.92 -4.65
N ILE A 4 12.03 9.79 -5.25
CA ILE A 4 12.80 9.69 -6.51
C ILE A 4 11.89 9.40 -7.71
N GLY A 5 10.73 8.77 -7.49
CA GLY A 5 9.76 8.42 -8.53
C GLY A 5 9.66 6.90 -8.76
N GLY A 6 8.53 6.44 -9.29
CA GLY A 6 8.21 5.03 -9.54
C GLY A 6 6.75 4.72 -9.23
N THR A 7 6.16 3.76 -9.95
CA THR A 7 4.76 3.31 -9.76
C THR A 7 4.65 2.01 -8.97
N ALA A 8 5.70 1.19 -8.97
CA ALA A 8 5.82 -0.03 -8.17
C ALA A 8 7.31 -0.37 -8.03
N PHE A 9 7.68 -1.01 -6.93
CA PHE A 9 9.02 -1.56 -6.75
C PHE A 9 8.95 -2.74 -5.77
N THR A 10 9.93 -3.63 -5.81
CA THR A 10 10.03 -4.76 -4.87
C THR A 10 11.01 -4.40 -3.76
N PRO A 11 10.54 -3.94 -2.59
CA PRO A 11 11.45 -3.68 -1.47
C PRO A 11 12.10 -4.98 -1.00
N ILE A 12 13.33 -4.90 -0.50
CA ILE A 12 14.05 -6.04 0.06
C ILE A 12 13.85 -6.01 1.57
N VAL A 13 13.37 -7.12 2.14
CA VAL A 13 13.18 -7.25 3.59
C VAL A 13 14.55 -7.17 4.28
N ASN A 14 14.68 -6.32 5.30
CA ASN A 14 15.91 -6.22 6.07
C ASN A 14 15.88 -7.24 7.21
N ALA A 15 16.73 -8.27 7.15
CA ALA A 15 16.83 -9.21 8.26
C ALA A 15 17.19 -8.48 9.58
N PRO A 16 16.57 -8.85 10.72
CA PRO A 16 15.73 -10.02 10.98
C PRO A 16 14.22 -9.81 10.78
N GLU A 17 13.79 -8.72 10.14
CA GLU A 17 12.37 -8.48 9.83
C GLU A 17 11.85 -9.54 8.84
N VAL A 18 10.53 -9.72 8.82
CA VAL A 18 9.86 -10.72 7.97
C VAL A 18 9.00 -10.10 6.87
N ALA A 19 8.84 -8.78 6.89
CA ALA A 19 8.11 -8.03 5.88
C ALA A 19 8.63 -6.58 5.81
N ILE A 20 8.46 -5.95 4.65
CA ILE A 20 8.78 -4.54 4.44
C ILE A 20 7.71 -3.92 3.52
N LEU A 21 7.21 -2.74 3.93
CA LEU A 21 6.25 -1.96 3.16
C LEU A 21 6.97 -0.83 2.42
N GLY A 22 6.92 -0.89 1.10
CA GLY A 22 7.40 0.15 0.20
C GLY A 22 6.31 1.16 -0.12
N VAL A 23 6.64 2.45 0.00
CA VAL A 23 5.78 3.56 -0.42
C VAL A 23 6.40 4.27 -1.61
N ALA A 24 5.64 4.35 -2.71
CA ALA A 24 6.03 5.03 -3.93
C ALA A 24 5.49 6.47 -3.98
N ARG A 25 5.86 7.23 -5.00
CA ARG A 25 5.46 8.64 -5.11
C ARG A 25 3.97 8.71 -5.43
N SER A 26 3.22 9.50 -4.66
CA SER A 26 1.82 9.77 -4.99
C SER A 26 1.71 10.71 -6.19
N LYS A 27 0.74 10.46 -7.07
CA LYS A 27 0.44 11.33 -8.20
C LYS A 27 -1.06 11.38 -8.47
N THR A 28 -1.53 12.47 -9.05
CA THR A 28 -2.94 12.59 -9.45
C THR A 28 -3.18 11.82 -10.74
N GLU A 29 -4.10 10.86 -10.71
CA GLU A 29 -4.48 10.03 -11.86
C GLU A 29 -6.00 10.10 -12.10
N PRO A 30 -6.46 9.94 -13.35
CA PRO A 30 -7.89 9.77 -13.63
C PRO A 30 -8.34 8.37 -13.22
N VAL A 31 -9.28 8.27 -12.28
CA VAL A 31 -9.86 7.00 -11.83
C VAL A 31 -11.33 6.96 -12.21
N HIS A 32 -11.77 5.84 -12.77
CA HIS A 32 -13.17 5.63 -13.12
C HIS A 32 -13.98 5.22 -11.89
N ILE A 33 -14.87 6.09 -11.43
CA ILE A 33 -15.72 5.90 -10.25
C ILE A 33 -17.13 6.33 -10.62
N ASP A 34 -18.11 5.45 -10.39
CA ASP A 34 -19.54 5.68 -10.64
C ASP A 34 -19.84 6.13 -12.09
N GLY A 35 -19.17 5.53 -13.06
CA GLY A 35 -19.39 5.80 -14.49
C GLY A 35 -18.73 7.06 -15.02
N GLN A 36 -17.88 7.74 -14.24
CA GLN A 36 -17.17 8.95 -14.65
C GLN A 36 -15.69 8.90 -14.25
N PHE A 37 -14.83 9.55 -15.04
CA PHE A 37 -13.43 9.74 -14.64
C PHE A 37 -13.31 10.92 -13.68
N GLN A 38 -12.69 10.66 -12.53
CA GLN A 38 -12.45 11.67 -11.50
C GLN A 38 -10.95 11.72 -11.15
N PRO A 39 -10.35 12.90 -10.98
CA PRO A 39 -8.98 13.00 -10.51
C PRO A 39 -8.89 12.48 -9.07
N ARG A 40 -7.94 11.59 -8.81
CA ARG A 40 -7.65 11.04 -7.48
C ARG A 40 -6.15 11.06 -7.23
N LEU A 41 -5.76 11.34 -5.99
CA LEU A 41 -4.38 11.15 -5.54
C LEU A 41 -4.15 9.65 -5.31
N ILE A 42 -3.33 9.03 -6.14
CA ILE A 42 -2.98 7.62 -6.04
C ILE A 42 -1.62 7.48 -5.41
N MET A 43 -1.51 6.66 -4.37
CA MET A 43 -0.26 6.32 -3.69
C MET A 43 0.01 4.82 -3.82
N PRO A 44 0.95 4.39 -4.68
CA PRO A 44 1.24 2.98 -4.81
C PRO A 44 2.00 2.44 -3.60
N LEU A 45 1.58 1.27 -3.14
CA LEU A 45 2.19 0.52 -2.05
C LEU A 45 2.72 -0.82 -2.56
N SER A 46 3.78 -1.33 -1.97
CA SER A 46 4.37 -2.62 -2.33
C SER A 46 4.81 -3.36 -1.07
N LEU A 47 4.25 -4.53 -0.81
CA LEU A 47 4.58 -5.34 0.35
C LEU A 47 5.44 -6.53 -0.09
N SER A 48 6.67 -6.61 0.43
CA SER A 48 7.50 -7.81 0.34
C SER A 48 7.51 -8.51 1.69
N TYR A 49 7.48 -9.84 1.70
CA TYR A 49 7.43 -10.62 2.92
C TYR A 49 8.02 -12.01 2.73
N ASP A 50 8.42 -12.63 3.83
CA ASP A 50 8.94 -13.99 3.85
C ASP A 50 7.79 -15.01 3.76
N HIS A 51 7.60 -15.60 2.58
CA HIS A 51 6.56 -16.60 2.33
C HIS A 51 6.70 -17.89 3.14
N ARG A 52 7.84 -18.12 3.80
CA ARG A 52 8.01 -19.24 4.74
C ARG A 52 7.22 -19.03 6.03
N LEU A 53 6.88 -17.77 6.34
CA LEU A 53 6.25 -17.35 7.58
C LEU A 53 4.87 -16.73 7.36
N ILE A 54 4.67 -16.04 6.23
CA ILE A 54 3.45 -15.29 5.92
C ILE A 54 2.85 -15.81 4.61
N ASP A 55 1.58 -16.18 4.63
CA ASP A 55 0.88 -16.59 3.42
C ASP A 55 0.40 -15.39 2.59
N GLY A 56 0.05 -15.66 1.33
CA GLY A 56 -0.35 -14.60 0.40
C GLY A 56 -1.68 -13.94 0.75
N ALA A 57 -2.62 -14.66 1.37
CA ALA A 57 -3.90 -14.10 1.78
C ALA A 57 -3.72 -13.16 2.97
N ASP A 58 -2.90 -13.53 3.95
CA ASP A 58 -2.59 -12.68 5.10
C ASP A 58 -1.82 -11.42 4.68
N GLY A 59 -0.84 -11.54 3.79
CA GLY A 59 -0.15 -10.38 3.21
C GLY A 59 -1.11 -9.45 2.46
N ALA A 60 -2.04 -9.99 1.67
CA ALA A 60 -3.02 -9.20 0.94
C ALA A 60 -4.04 -8.51 1.86
N ARG A 61 -4.54 -9.21 2.90
CA ARG A 61 -5.44 -8.62 3.91
C ARG A 61 -4.77 -7.50 4.68
N PHE A 62 -3.53 -7.71 5.11
CA PHE A 62 -2.76 -6.67 5.79
C PHE A 62 -2.57 -5.43 4.92
N LEU A 63 -2.16 -5.61 3.65
CA LEU A 63 -2.00 -4.49 2.73
C LEU A 63 -3.33 -3.76 2.48
N ARG A 64 -4.44 -4.51 2.35
CA ARG A 64 -5.78 -3.94 2.19
C ARG A 64 -6.20 -3.11 3.40
N PHE A 65 -5.96 -3.61 4.62
CA PHE A 65 -6.20 -2.88 5.86
C PHE A 65 -5.42 -1.56 5.88
N ILE A 66 -4.13 -1.59 5.53
CA ILE A 66 -3.33 -0.36 5.42
C ILE A 66 -3.93 0.62 4.40
N CYS A 67 -4.38 0.15 3.24
CA CYS A 67 -5.07 1.01 2.27
C CYS A 67 -6.32 1.65 2.86
N GLU A 68 -7.16 0.88 3.55
CA GLU A 68 -8.41 1.39 4.16
C GLU A 68 -8.14 2.44 5.24
N CYS A 69 -7.13 2.22 6.08
CA CYS A 69 -6.69 3.19 7.07
C CYS A 69 -6.19 4.50 6.44
N LEU A 70 -5.50 4.42 5.30
CA LEU A 70 -4.97 5.61 4.61
C LEU A 70 -6.06 6.33 3.80
N GLU A 71 -7.00 5.60 3.21
CA GLU A 71 -8.16 6.14 2.49
C GLU A 71 -9.16 6.81 3.45
N ASN A 72 -9.31 6.26 4.66
CA ASN A 72 -10.15 6.81 5.70
C ASN A 72 -9.44 6.80 7.08
N PRO A 73 -8.68 7.87 7.38
CA PRO A 73 -7.88 7.97 8.61
C PRO A 73 -8.66 7.84 9.92
N PHE A 74 -9.98 8.05 9.91
CA PHE A 74 -10.79 7.90 11.12
C PHE A 74 -10.89 6.44 11.60
N PHE A 75 -10.71 5.45 10.73
CA PHE A 75 -10.63 4.04 11.16
C PHE A 75 -9.53 3.83 12.21
N LEU A 76 -8.37 4.47 12.02
CA LEU A 76 -7.24 4.35 12.93
C LEU A 76 -7.53 4.95 14.32
N ALA A 77 -8.44 5.94 14.39
CA ALA A 77 -8.76 6.65 15.61
C ALA A 77 -9.76 5.91 16.52
N PHE A 78 -10.49 4.93 15.99
CA PHE A 78 -11.56 4.24 16.71
C PHE A 78 -11.34 2.72 16.88
N GLU A 79 -10.33 2.13 16.22
CA GLU A 79 -9.94 0.72 16.37
C GLU A 79 -8.55 0.50 16.99
N GLY A 80 -7.99 1.54 17.65
CA GLY A 80 -6.71 1.47 18.36
C GLY A 80 -6.81 0.96 19.79
#